data_AF-A0A5B8YZY8-F1
#
_entry.id   AF-A0A5B8YZY8-F1
#
_cell.length_a   1.000
_cell.length_b   1.000
_cell.length_c   1.000
_cell.angle_alpha   90.00
_cell.angle_beta   90.00
_cell.angle_gamma   90.00
#
_symmetry.space_group_name_H-M   'P 1'
#
loop_
_entity.id
_entity.type
_entity.pdbx_description
1 polymer ?
#
loop_
_entity_poly.entity_id
_entity_poly.type
_entity_poly.pdbx_seq_one_letter_code
_entity_poly.pdbx_strand_id
1 'polypeptide(L)'
;QFRAFLFSEAGMYTKDGRELPSTVKKDDIDYSSKRNVGAGASGDVFFARLKTGTSIALKRIPISSKAHRDEVDRELQVFMARGDSPYVMNNYGAFWDAEDDAIVIPMEWMPYTVKDLGLFWGGFNEQLLKAVFFQVVSGLVYL
;
A
#
# COMPACT_ATOMS: atom_id res chain seq x y z
N GLN A 1 -4.81 19.38 7.78
CA GLN A 1 -5.90 19.12 6.83
C GLN A 1 -5.26 18.71 5.50
N PHE A 2 -5.60 17.53 4.95
CA PHE A 2 -5.14 17.10 3.62
C PHE A 2 -5.85 17.91 2.54
N ARG A 3 -5.21 18.11 1.38
CA ARG A 3 -5.74 19.01 0.34
C ARG A 3 -6.83 18.35 -0.51
N ALA A 4 -6.82 17.03 -0.66
CA ALA A 4 -7.76 16.31 -1.52
C ALA A 4 -8.76 15.42 -0.75
N PHE A 5 -8.35 14.85 0.39
CA PHE A 5 -9.10 13.78 1.06
C PHE A 5 -9.39 14.07 2.53
N LEU A 6 -10.42 13.40 3.06
CA LEU A 6 -10.77 13.30 4.46
C LEU A 6 -10.69 11.82 4.87
N PHE A 7 -10.24 11.56 6.09
CA PHE A 7 -10.11 10.19 6.60
C PHE A 7 -10.91 10.04 7.89
N SER A 8 -11.51 8.87 8.07
CA SER A 8 -12.03 8.39 9.35
C SER A 8 -11.65 6.93 9.54
N GLU A 9 -11.99 6.34 10.68
CA GLU A 9 -11.80 4.90 10.89
C GLU A 9 -12.64 4.05 9.94
N ALA A 10 -13.73 4.62 9.40
CA ALA A 10 -14.61 3.94 8.45
C ALA A 10 -14.05 3.90 7.02
N GLY A 11 -13.12 4.79 6.68
CA GLY A 11 -12.51 4.84 5.35
C GLY A 11 -12.05 6.23 4.93
N MET A 12 -11.90 6.39 3.61
CA MET A 12 -11.44 7.62 2.97
C MET A 12 -12.59 8.29 2.20
N TYR A 13 -12.65 9.60 2.27
CA TYR A 13 -13.71 10.42 1.69
C TYR A 13 -13.11 11.57 0.87
N THR A 14 -13.79 11.96 -0.19
CA THR A 14 -13.53 13.22 -0.89
C THR A 14 -14.00 14.41 -0.03
N LYS A 15 -13.54 15.62 -0.34
CA LYS A 15 -13.96 16.83 0.38
C LYS A 15 -15.45 17.14 0.30
N ASP A 16 -16.12 16.72 -0.77
CA ASP A 16 -17.58 16.81 -0.92
C ASP A 16 -18.33 15.68 -0.20
N GLY A 17 -17.62 14.83 0.56
CA GLY A 17 -18.20 13.83 1.46
C GLY A 17 -18.47 12.47 0.81
N ARG A 18 -18.01 12.22 -0.43
CA ARG A 18 -18.19 10.92 -1.08
C ARG A 18 -17.15 9.94 -0.56
N GLU A 19 -17.60 8.76 -0.12
CA GLU A 19 -16.68 7.67 0.24
C GLU A 19 -15.96 7.19 -1.01
N LEU A 20 -14.63 7.06 -0.91
CA LEU A 20 -13.82 6.47 -1.96
C LEU A 20 -13.88 4.94 -1.82
N PRO A 21 -13.98 4.20 -2.94
CA PRO A 21 -14.10 2.76 -2.89
C PRO A 21 -12.97 2.12 -2.09
N SER A 22 -13.35 1.27 -1.13
CA SER A 22 -12.44 0.46 -0.34
C SER A 22 -12.99 -0.96 -0.26
N THR A 23 -12.13 -1.94 -0.53
CA THR A 23 -12.46 -3.37 -0.45
C THR A 23 -12.02 -4.00 0.86
N VAL A 24 -11.19 -3.30 1.65
CA VAL A 24 -10.73 -3.72 2.97
C VAL A 24 -10.87 -2.59 3.97
N LYS A 25 -11.67 -2.82 5.02
CA LYS A 25 -11.85 -1.90 6.15
C LYS A 25 -10.99 -2.31 7.34
N LYS A 26 -10.82 -1.39 8.30
CA LYS A 26 -10.11 -1.62 9.57
C LYS A 26 -10.60 -2.90 10.27
N ASP A 27 -11.91 -3.09 10.32
CA ASP A 27 -12.55 -4.25 10.97
C ASP A 27 -12.35 -5.57 10.23
N ASP A 28 -11.92 -5.58 8.97
CA ASP A 28 -11.66 -6.81 8.23
C ASP A 28 -10.30 -7.43 8.59
N ILE A 29 -9.45 -6.68 9.29
CA ILE A 29 -8.06 -7.06 9.58
C ILE A 29 -7.98 -7.85 10.88
N ASP A 30 -7.25 -8.96 10.85
CA ASP A 30 -6.82 -9.70 12.04
C ASP A 30 -5.50 -9.12 12.56
N TYR A 31 -5.61 -8.15 13.46
CA TYR A 31 -4.47 -7.49 14.09
C TYR A 31 -3.60 -8.42 14.95
N SER A 32 -4.09 -9.60 15.36
CA SER A 32 -3.26 -10.58 16.07
C SER A 32 -2.15 -11.18 15.19
N SER A 33 -2.34 -11.11 13.87
CA SER A 33 -1.36 -11.54 12.87
C SER A 33 -0.36 -10.43 12.45
N LYS A 34 -0.54 -9.20 12.96
CA LYS A 34 0.25 -8.02 12.58
C LYS A 34 1.71 -8.20 13.00
N ARG A 35 2.64 -8.08 12.04
CA ARG A 35 4.08 -8.02 12.31
C ARG A 35 4.77 -7.00 11.41
N ASN A 36 5.76 -6.28 11.93
CA ASN A 36 6.54 -5.33 11.12
C ASN A 36 7.41 -6.13 10.13
N VAL A 37 7.43 -5.71 8.86
CA VAL A 37 8.23 -6.33 7.80
C VAL A 37 9.25 -5.37 7.17
N GLY A 38 9.21 -4.09 7.53
CA GLY A 38 10.17 -3.11 7.07
C GLY A 38 9.69 -1.67 7.21
N ALA A 39 10.54 -0.75 6.78
CA ALA A 39 10.23 0.67 6.66
C ALA A 39 10.33 1.07 5.18
N GLY A 40 9.28 1.72 4.68
CA GLY A 40 9.29 2.45 3.41
C GLY A 40 9.71 3.90 3.60
N ALA A 41 9.76 4.65 2.49
CA ALA A 41 10.17 6.06 2.50
C ALA A 41 9.27 6.95 3.40
N SER A 42 7.98 6.65 3.47
CA SER A 42 6.98 7.48 4.15
C SER A 42 6.43 6.84 5.43
N GLY A 43 6.95 5.68 5.86
CA GLY A 43 6.51 5.02 7.09
C GLY A 43 6.71 3.51 7.11
N ASP A 44 6.19 2.87 8.15
CA ASP A 44 6.37 1.44 8.39
C ASP A 44 5.44 0.58 7.53
N VAL A 45 5.88 -0.64 7.20
CA VAL A 45 5.09 -1.65 6.52
C VAL A 45 4.93 -2.85 7.44
N PHE A 46 3.69 -3.29 7.60
CA PHE A 46 3.35 -4.48 8.39
C PHE A 46 2.74 -5.56 7.50
N PHE A 47 3.08 -6.81 7.77
CA PHE A 47 2.28 -7.94 7.32
C PHE A 47 1.07 -8.09 8.24
N ALA A 48 -0.08 -8.43 7.67
CA ALA A 48 -1.25 -8.89 8.42
C ALA A 48 -2.06 -9.88 7.56
N ARG A 49 -3.10 -10.44 8.15
CA ARG A 49 -4.13 -11.20 7.45
C ARG A 49 -5.48 -10.52 7.61
N LEU A 50 -6.32 -10.65 6.60
CA LEU A 50 -7.75 -10.45 6.77
C LEU A 50 -8.33 -11.58 7.62
N LYS A 51 -9.45 -11.33 8.27
CA LYS A 51 -10.24 -12.36 9.00
C LYS A 51 -10.68 -13.51 8.08
N THR A 52 -10.73 -13.28 6.77
CA THR A 52 -10.96 -14.31 5.74
C THR A 52 -9.74 -15.20 5.46
N GLY A 53 -8.58 -14.86 5.99
CA GLY A 53 -7.31 -15.59 5.82
C GLY A 53 -6.38 -15.02 4.75
N THR A 54 -6.85 -14.10 3.90
CA THR A 54 -6.03 -13.45 2.86
C THR A 54 -4.90 -12.65 3.48
N SER A 55 -3.67 -12.85 3.00
CA SER A 55 -2.51 -12.07 3.46
C SER A 55 -2.47 -10.71 2.78
N ILE A 56 -2.16 -9.67 3.56
CA ILE A 56 -2.07 -8.28 3.10
C ILE A 56 -0.84 -7.59 3.68
N ALA A 57 -0.40 -6.51 3.03
CA ALA A 57 0.51 -5.53 3.59
C ALA A 57 -0.29 -4.31 4.08
N LEU A 58 0.16 -3.71 5.18
CA LEU A 58 -0.38 -2.49 5.76
C LEU A 58 0.73 -1.44 5.74
N LYS A 59 0.67 -0.48 4.83
CA LYS A 59 1.57 0.67 4.85
C LYS A 59 0.99 1.72 5.81
N ARG A 60 1.73 2.01 6.88
CA ARG A 60 1.36 2.97 7.91
C ARG A 60 2.15 4.26 7.69
N ILE A 61 1.45 5.37 7.54
CA ILE A 61 2.03 6.69 7.28
C ILE A 61 1.68 7.62 8.46
N PRO A 62 2.62 7.86 9.40
CA PRO A 62 2.37 8.66 10.60
C PRO A 62 2.19 10.14 10.26
N ILE A 63 1.15 10.81 10.73
CA ILE A 63 0.89 12.20 10.34
C ILE A 63 1.58 13.18 11.28
N SER A 64 2.89 13.33 11.10
CA SER A 64 3.74 14.15 11.98
C SER A 64 3.84 15.64 11.60
N SER A 65 3.64 16.01 10.33
CA SER A 65 3.85 17.40 9.87
C SER A 65 3.07 17.78 8.60
N LYS A 66 3.03 19.08 8.26
CA LYS A 66 2.36 19.57 7.04
C LYS A 66 3.07 19.11 5.75
N ALA A 67 4.40 19.14 5.70
CA ALA A 67 5.16 18.67 4.55
C ALA A 67 4.92 17.17 4.29
N HIS A 68 4.81 16.40 5.37
CA HIS A 68 4.48 14.98 5.29
C HIS A 68 3.06 14.75 4.75
N ARG A 69 2.10 15.66 4.99
CA ARG A 69 0.76 15.55 4.39
C ARG A 69 0.74 15.71 2.88
N ASP A 70 1.58 16.60 2.32
CA ASP A 70 1.67 16.77 0.86
C ASP A 70 2.30 15.53 0.19
N GLU A 71 3.21 14.84 0.89
CA GLU A 71 3.77 13.55 0.48
C GLU A 71 2.69 12.46 0.49
N VAL A 72 1.91 12.36 1.57
CA VAL A 72 0.78 11.41 1.65
C VAL A 72 -0.26 11.68 0.56
N ASP A 73 -0.63 12.95 0.32
CA ASP A 73 -1.58 13.31 -0.74
C ASP A 73 -1.09 12.84 -2.12
N ARG A 74 0.22 12.95 -2.40
CA ARG A 74 0.81 12.45 -3.65
C ARG A 74 0.73 10.93 -3.75
N GLU A 75 1.09 10.23 -2.68
CA GLU A 75 1.02 8.77 -2.66
C GLU A 75 -0.41 8.27 -2.85
N LEU A 76 -1.38 8.88 -2.16
CA LEU A 76 -2.80 8.51 -2.29
C LEU A 76 -3.35 8.74 -3.70
N GLN A 77 -2.94 9.82 -4.37
CA GLN A 77 -3.31 10.05 -5.76
C GLN A 77 -2.79 8.96 -6.69
N VAL A 78 -1.55 8.49 -6.49
CA VAL A 78 -0.98 7.38 -7.26
C VAL A 78 -1.69 6.07 -6.96
N PHE A 79 -1.99 5.78 -5.70
CA PHE A 79 -2.64 4.54 -5.28
C PHE A 79 -4.12 4.45 -5.69
N MET A 80 -4.84 5.58 -5.68
CA MET A 80 -6.23 5.66 -6.14
C MET A 80 -6.35 5.60 -7.67
N ALA A 81 -5.25 5.81 -8.40
CA ALA A 81 -5.33 6.04 -9.83
C ALA A 81 -5.90 4.82 -10.56
N ARG A 82 -5.42 3.59 -10.31
CA ARG A 82 -5.75 2.46 -11.20
C ARG A 82 -5.44 1.08 -10.60
N GLY A 83 -6.44 0.20 -10.54
CA GLY A 83 -6.35 -1.16 -9.96
C GLY A 83 -6.60 -2.31 -10.94
N ASP A 84 -6.37 -2.12 -12.25
CA ASP A 84 -6.69 -3.15 -13.26
C ASP A 84 -5.45 -3.60 -14.07
N SER A 85 -4.25 -3.45 -13.51
CA SER A 85 -3.02 -3.94 -14.13
C SER A 85 -2.42 -5.08 -13.31
N PRO A 86 -2.09 -6.23 -13.91
CA PRO A 86 -1.40 -7.31 -13.21
C PRO A 86 0.06 -6.98 -12.85
N TYR A 87 0.57 -5.83 -13.31
CA TYR A 87 1.95 -5.37 -13.05
C TYR A 87 2.02 -4.22 -12.05
N VAL A 88 0.88 -3.80 -11.51
CA VAL A 88 0.78 -2.78 -10.46
C VAL A 88 0.07 -3.41 -9.27
N MET A 89 0.72 -3.37 -8.12
CA MET A 89 0.20 -3.93 -6.87
C MET A 89 -1.16 -3.31 -6.53
N ASN A 90 -2.11 -4.16 -6.11
CA ASN A 90 -3.44 -3.70 -5.74
C ASN A 90 -3.43 -2.95 -4.39
N ASN A 91 -4.11 -1.80 -4.38
CA ASN A 91 -4.51 -1.07 -3.19
C ASN A 91 -5.97 -1.45 -2.84
N TYR A 92 -6.28 -1.63 -1.56
CA TYR A 92 -7.63 -2.02 -1.10
C TYR A 92 -8.40 -0.89 -0.40
N GLY A 93 -7.91 0.35 -0.52
CA GLY A 93 -8.42 1.55 0.11
C GLY A 93 -7.41 2.17 1.07
N ALA A 94 -7.91 3.02 1.97
CA ALA A 94 -7.15 3.61 3.05
C ALA A 94 -8.11 4.02 4.18
N PHE A 95 -7.63 4.00 5.42
CA PHE A 95 -8.38 4.47 6.58
C PHE A 95 -7.47 5.18 7.58
N TRP A 96 -8.07 5.97 8.47
CA TRP A 96 -7.38 6.56 9.60
C TRP A 96 -7.31 5.57 10.76
N ASP A 97 -6.13 5.41 11.35
CA ASP A 97 -5.97 4.71 12.61
C ASP A 97 -5.73 5.72 13.73
N ALA A 98 -6.74 5.91 14.59
CA ALA A 98 -6.70 6.88 15.67
C ALA A 98 -5.75 6.48 16.81
N GLU A 99 -5.54 5.18 17.03
CA GLU A 99 -4.62 4.69 18.07
C GLU A 99 -3.17 5.00 17.71
N ASP A 100 -2.86 4.84 16.42
CA ASP A 100 -1.51 4.98 15.87
C ASP A 100 -1.25 6.38 15.26
N ASP A 101 -2.22 7.31 15.28
CA ASP A 101 -2.18 8.64 14.64
C ASP A 101 -1.63 8.59 13.20
N ALA A 102 -2.14 7.63 12.41
CA ALA A 102 -1.58 7.31 11.09
C ALA A 102 -2.65 7.00 10.05
N ILE A 103 -2.32 7.28 8.79
CA ILE A 103 -3.06 6.72 7.65
C ILE A 103 -2.55 5.31 7.41
N VAL A 104 -3.47 4.36 7.29
CA VAL A 104 -3.17 2.96 6.97
C VAL A 104 -3.70 2.65 5.59
N ILE A 105 -2.84 2.09 4.75
CA ILE A 105 -3.14 1.70 3.38
C ILE A 105 -2.99 0.17 3.28
N PRO A 106 -4.10 -0.60 3.26
CA PRO A 106 -4.06 -2.01 2.97
C PRO A 106 -3.77 -2.26 1.49
N MET A 107 -2.87 -3.20 1.22
CA MET A 107 -2.41 -3.53 -0.13
C MET A 107 -2.11 -5.02 -0.26
N GLU A 108 -1.97 -5.48 -1.50
CA GLU A 108 -1.60 -6.85 -1.81
C GLU A 108 -0.27 -7.25 -1.14
N TRP A 109 -0.24 -8.44 -0.56
CA TRP A 109 0.98 -8.95 0.06
C TRP A 109 1.96 -9.50 -0.97
N MET A 110 3.11 -8.84 -1.10
CA MET A 110 4.23 -9.30 -1.93
C MET A 110 5.31 -9.91 -1.02
N PRO A 111 5.53 -11.24 -1.05
CA PRO A 111 6.43 -11.90 -0.11
C PRO A 111 7.91 -11.58 -0.32
N TYR A 112 8.28 -11.05 -1.49
CA TYR A 112 9.66 -10.76 -1.86
C TYR A 112 9.76 -9.48 -2.70
N THR A 113 10.90 -8.82 -2.60
CA THR A 113 11.30 -7.69 -3.45
C THR A 113 12.34 -8.14 -4.48
N VAL A 114 12.58 -7.33 -5.52
CA VAL A 114 13.66 -7.58 -6.50
C VAL A 114 15.03 -7.71 -5.83
N LYS A 115 15.26 -6.98 -4.73
CA LYS A 115 16.51 -7.07 -3.94
C LYS A 115 16.67 -8.46 -3.33
N ASP A 116 15.59 -9.05 -2.82
CA ASP A 116 15.61 -10.37 -2.19
C ASP A 116 15.93 -11.48 -3.21
N LEU A 117 15.41 -11.36 -4.43
CA LEU A 117 15.67 -12.33 -5.50
C LEU A 117 17.16 -12.42 -5.86
N GLY A 118 17.88 -11.29 -5.83
CA GLY A 118 19.32 -11.25 -6.07
C GLY A 118 20.12 -12.00 -4.99
N LEU A 119 19.61 -12.07 -3.76
CA LEU A 119 20.23 -12.77 -2.64
C LEU A 119 19.90 -14.26 -2.64
N PHE A 120 18.65 -14.64 -2.95
CA PHE A 120 18.19 -16.03 -2.84
C PHE A 120 18.62 -16.93 -4.01
N TRP A 121 18.83 -16.38 -5.21
CA TRP A 121 19.07 -17.20 -6.41
C TRP A 121 20.46 -17.07 -7.02
N GLY A 122 21.42 -16.49 -6.29
CA GLY A 122 22.78 -16.31 -6.79
C GLY A 122 22.86 -15.33 -7.96
N GLY A 123 21.92 -14.38 -8.03
CA GLY A 123 21.74 -13.42 -9.11
C GLY A 123 20.60 -13.78 -10.07
N PHE A 124 20.38 -12.92 -11.06
CA PHE A 124 19.38 -13.13 -12.11
C PHE A 124 20.03 -13.79 -13.31
N ASN A 125 19.50 -14.94 -13.75
CA ASN A 125 19.78 -15.39 -15.11
C ASN A 125 19.05 -14.49 -16.12
N GLU A 126 19.50 -14.50 -17.37
CA GLU A 126 18.99 -13.62 -18.43
C GLU A 126 17.47 -13.75 -18.63
N GLN A 127 16.94 -14.98 -18.52
CA GLN A 127 15.52 -15.24 -18.74
C GLN A 127 14.65 -14.64 -17.63
N LEU A 128 15.07 -14.77 -16.37
CA LEU A 128 14.39 -14.15 -15.23
C LEU A 128 14.52 -12.63 -15.29
N LEU A 129 15.69 -12.10 -15.65
CA LEU A 129 15.91 -10.66 -15.81
C LEU A 129 14.99 -10.08 -16.89
N LYS A 130 14.86 -10.76 -18.04
CA LYS A 130 13.93 -10.38 -19.11
C LYS A 130 12.48 -10.33 -18.63
N ALA A 131 12.06 -11.32 -17.85
CA ALA A 131 10.71 -11.37 -17.30
C ALA A 131 10.44 -10.21 -16.32
N VAL A 132 11.37 -9.96 -15.37
CA VAL A 132 11.28 -8.83 -14.43
C VAL A 132 11.24 -7.51 -15.19
N PHE A 133 12.13 -7.32 -16.17
CA PHE A 133 12.18 -6.10 -16.98
C PHE A 133 10.86 -5.86 -17.72
N PHE A 134 10.29 -6.90 -18.35
CA PHE A 134 9.01 -6.79 -19.04
C PHE A 134 7.88 -6.36 -18.09
N GLN A 135 7.80 -6.94 -16.90
CA GLN A 135 6.77 -6.59 -15.91
C GLN A 135 6.93 -5.15 -15.41
N VAL A 136 8.16 -4.73 -15.10
CA VAL A 136 8.44 -3.36 -14.65
C VAL A 136 8.07 -2.34 -15.72
N VAL A 137 8.50 -2.54 -16.97
CA VAL A 137 8.17 -1.63 -18.08
C VAL A 137 6.66 -1.62 -18.34
N SER A 138 6.00 -2.77 -18.27
CA SER A 138 4.55 -2.85 -18.46
C SER A 138 3.77 -2.12 -17.35
N GLY A 139 4.24 -2.19 -16.10
CA GLY A 139 3.72 -1.38 -15.00
C GLY A 139 3.96 0.12 -15.21
N LEU A 140 5.15 0.52 -15.66
CA LEU A 140 5.48 1.93 -15.93
C LEU A 140 4.69 2.52 -17.10
N VAL A 141 4.39 1.75 -18.15
CA VAL A 141 3.55 2.19 -19.28
C VAL A 141 2.09 2.41 -18.86
N TYR A 142 1.64 1.68 -17.84
CA TYR A 142 0.28 1.79 -17.33
C TYR A 142 0.04 3.04 -16.48
N LEU A 143 1.07 3.48 -15.75
CA LEU A 143 1.07 4.65 -14.86
C LEU A 143 1.22 5.96 -15.64
#